data_AF-W6N6U9-F1
#
_entry.id   AF-W6N6U9-F1
#
_cell.length_a   1.000
_cell.length_b   1.000
_cell.length_c   1.000
_cell.angle_alpha   90.00
_cell.angle_beta   90.00
_cell.angle_gamma   90.00
#
_symmetry.space_group_name_H-M   'P 1'
#
loop_
_entity.id
_entity.type
_entity.pdbx_description
1 polymer ?
#
loop_
_entity_poly.entity_id
_entity_poly.type
_entity_poly.pdbx_seq_one_letter_code
_entity_poly.pdbx_strand_id
1 'polypeptide(L)'
;MKKMWRTGLIGLLLFLSILGITVFSSSTKAVMASSFDNAVTFYNNYNSDIVFKDGYFYYATKGRAATVNRNTTNWGTIGYRMKVTTSSQSTNIYFNLSGYTVERVAEVSSSGYIYDLCRINLSYVKSKLAQTNSTAYNEFIINGGYLVVDSCMVTIRIDNYGNHTNSGSMDDYGHFGGSVYTNYDGIANAAPWENPSSLHSYFNKTINYVTQLKSRQIVYVRYQEANGDYGGYNAVINKDYVYGETVKWSKPEDDCYNAASISYTAKDAKTSYISVTRKKYNVSIIAGTGIDSVLGGGSYYYGASATVDANVKTGYTWTSWSGTYNSNNKKYTFTVTGNVGLKANAEANTYYIVFHSNGGSGAMETLTCKYDMTYTLPAMSFVPPVHPNTYLGWDTDPNAFSASFMERQEIKNLTSINGYTFNFYAIWDYAPDLTAYDRYFTLYEAQTGVITESELLRTVKSIDREDGTTQVRVKNYSSSMFTSFTSAGEATITYITTDSRNNTTEKQIKVAIVDTEATKEGPMDFDGVKKYVRFISTKYYLEDYENGGLEATSKWRSDSNYKSTLSAAINNVKGKNGDWSHVVQTWEFNEDDISLGKQYVTKNGMGNSKGGNELEGFLRSFSKDIIKK
;
A
#
# COMPACT_ATOMS: atom_id res chain seq x y z
N MET A 1 48.99 -20.49 -39.14
CA MET A 1 49.86 -21.68 -39.03
C MET A 1 49.02 -22.93 -39.26
N LYS A 2 49.39 -23.76 -40.25
CA LYS A 2 48.91 -25.14 -40.57
C LYS A 2 47.41 -25.27 -40.97
N LYS A 3 47.01 -25.91 -42.06
CA LYS A 3 47.68 -26.72 -43.09
C LYS A 3 46.73 -26.84 -44.30
N MET A 4 47.27 -26.72 -45.51
CA MET A 4 46.64 -27.04 -46.79
C MET A 4 46.19 -28.50 -46.88
N TRP A 5 45.19 -28.80 -47.71
CA TRP A 5 45.27 -29.79 -48.81
C TRP A 5 44.12 -29.60 -49.81
N ARG A 6 44.48 -29.21 -51.04
CA ARG A 6 43.75 -29.45 -52.28
C ARG A 6 44.37 -30.70 -52.91
N THR A 7 43.56 -31.62 -53.42
CA THR A 7 43.61 -32.24 -54.77
C THR A 7 42.88 -33.59 -54.80
N GLY A 8 42.08 -33.81 -55.84
CA GLY A 8 41.93 -35.13 -56.48
C GLY A 8 40.53 -35.77 -56.43
N LEU A 9 39.72 -35.59 -57.47
CA LEU A 9 39.49 -36.67 -58.44
C LEU A 9 38.83 -36.12 -59.72
N ILE A 10 39.62 -36.13 -60.79
CA ILE A 10 39.20 -36.09 -62.19
C ILE A 10 39.18 -37.55 -62.67
N GLY A 11 38.14 -37.90 -63.43
CA GLY A 11 38.09 -39.06 -64.31
C GLY A 11 36.82 -39.88 -64.08
N LEU A 12 36.06 -40.32 -65.08
CA LEU A 12 36.12 -40.19 -66.54
C LEU A 12 34.84 -40.91 -66.99
N LEU A 13 34.00 -40.32 -67.83
CA LEU A 13 33.15 -41.05 -68.78
C LEU A 13 32.70 -40.08 -69.88
N LEU A 14 33.61 -39.93 -70.84
CA LEU A 14 33.30 -39.56 -72.22
C LEU A 14 32.63 -40.77 -72.87
N PHE A 15 31.42 -40.61 -73.41
CA PHE A 15 31.05 -41.20 -74.71
C PHE A 15 29.98 -40.33 -75.38
N LEU A 16 30.25 -40.01 -76.64
CA LEU A 16 29.49 -39.14 -77.52
C LEU A 16 28.07 -39.67 -77.81
N SER A 17 27.10 -38.75 -77.95
CA SER A 17 26.40 -38.57 -79.23
C SER A 17 25.58 -37.27 -79.24
N ILE A 18 26.08 -36.34 -80.05
CA ILE A 18 25.40 -35.32 -80.84
C ILE A 18 23.86 -35.35 -80.73
N LEU A 19 23.29 -34.37 -80.04
CA LEU A 19 22.08 -33.65 -80.48
C LEU A 19 22.02 -32.32 -79.73
N GLY A 20 21.89 -31.22 -80.48
CA GLY A 20 22.06 -29.85 -79.99
C GLY A 20 21.14 -29.52 -78.82
N ILE A 21 21.75 -29.26 -77.65
CA ILE A 21 21.07 -28.58 -76.55
C ILE A 21 21.14 -27.09 -76.88
N THR A 22 20.11 -26.58 -77.54
CA THR A 22 19.79 -25.16 -77.47
C THR A 22 19.52 -24.82 -76.02
N VAL A 23 20.44 -24.09 -75.39
CA VAL A 23 20.21 -23.42 -74.11
C VAL A 23 19.14 -22.37 -74.36
N PHE A 24 17.87 -22.72 -74.14
CA PHE A 24 16.80 -21.73 -74.06
C PHE A 24 16.95 -20.97 -72.74
N SER A 25 17.63 -19.84 -72.78
CA SER A 25 17.43 -18.80 -71.78
C SER A 25 16.04 -18.21 -71.99
N SER A 26 15.00 -18.80 -71.39
CA SER A 26 13.74 -18.08 -71.24
C SER A 26 13.87 -17.15 -70.04
N SER A 27 14.08 -15.87 -70.32
CA SER A 27 13.69 -14.83 -69.39
C SER A 27 12.19 -15.02 -69.14
N THR A 28 11.81 -15.26 -67.89
CA THR A 28 10.41 -15.34 -67.50
C THR A 28 9.75 -13.99 -67.79
N LYS A 29 9.07 -13.89 -68.93
CA LYS A 29 8.30 -12.69 -69.28
C LYS A 29 7.23 -12.47 -68.22
N ALA A 30 7.11 -11.24 -67.72
CA ALA A 30 6.08 -10.89 -66.75
C ALA A 30 4.69 -11.24 -67.31
N VAL A 31 3.89 -11.94 -66.51
CA VAL A 31 2.55 -12.37 -66.90
C VAL A 31 1.59 -11.17 -66.80
N MET A 32 1.02 -10.74 -67.93
CA MET A 32 0.10 -9.59 -68.01
C MET A 32 -1.35 -10.09 -67.98
N ALA A 33 -2.10 -9.82 -66.90
CA ALA A 33 -3.44 -10.39 -66.70
C ALA A 33 -4.45 -10.06 -67.82
N SER A 34 -4.35 -8.88 -68.46
CA SER A 34 -5.24 -8.45 -69.55
C SER A 34 -4.95 -9.12 -70.91
N SER A 35 -4.00 -10.05 -71.00
CA SER A 35 -3.53 -10.62 -72.27
C SER A 35 -4.04 -12.03 -72.59
N PHE A 36 -4.85 -12.64 -71.72
CA PHE A 36 -5.32 -14.02 -71.87
C PHE A 36 -6.70 -14.17 -72.57
N ASP A 37 -7.34 -13.06 -72.93
CA ASP A 37 -8.65 -13.08 -73.59
C ASP A 37 -8.57 -12.84 -75.12
N ASN A 38 -7.36 -12.63 -75.65
CA ASN A 38 -7.14 -12.34 -77.07
C ASN A 38 -5.92 -13.09 -77.62
N ALA A 39 -6.14 -13.95 -78.62
CA ALA A 39 -5.10 -14.84 -79.16
C ALA A 39 -3.92 -14.10 -79.82
N VAL A 40 -4.17 -12.97 -80.51
CA VAL A 40 -3.11 -12.16 -81.14
C VAL A 40 -2.23 -11.50 -80.08
N THR A 41 -2.84 -10.93 -79.05
CA THR A 41 -2.13 -10.24 -77.96
C THR A 41 -1.26 -11.22 -77.17
N PHE A 42 -1.81 -12.39 -76.82
CA PHE A 42 -1.05 -13.44 -76.18
C PHE A 42 0.15 -13.85 -77.05
N TYR A 43 -0.08 -14.16 -78.33
CA TYR A 43 0.97 -14.63 -79.23
C TYR A 43 2.06 -13.57 -79.44
N ASN A 44 1.73 -12.29 -79.54
CA ASN A 44 2.76 -11.25 -79.67
C ASN A 44 3.63 -11.11 -78.41
N ASN A 45 3.06 -11.35 -77.23
CA ASN A 45 3.78 -11.26 -75.96
C ASN A 45 4.60 -12.53 -75.66
N TYR A 46 4.02 -13.70 -75.92
CA TYR A 46 4.55 -15.01 -75.47
C TYR A 46 4.87 -15.96 -76.63
N ASN A 47 4.67 -15.57 -77.89
CA ASN A 47 4.79 -16.43 -79.06
C ASN A 47 3.95 -17.71 -78.89
N SER A 48 4.55 -18.89 -79.10
CA SER A 48 3.93 -20.19 -78.81
C SER A 48 4.37 -20.77 -77.46
N ASP A 49 5.03 -19.99 -76.60
CA ASP A 49 5.48 -20.47 -75.30
C ASP A 49 4.30 -20.76 -74.38
N ILE A 50 4.49 -21.71 -73.45
CA ILE A 50 3.49 -22.04 -72.45
C ILE A 50 3.60 -21.05 -71.29
N VAL A 51 2.47 -20.44 -70.92
CA VAL A 51 2.34 -19.60 -69.74
C VAL A 51 1.44 -20.30 -68.73
N PHE A 52 1.95 -20.60 -67.54
CA PHE A 52 1.15 -21.16 -66.47
C PHE A 52 0.51 -20.04 -65.63
N LYS A 53 -0.81 -20.05 -65.51
CA LYS A 53 -1.57 -19.06 -64.73
C LYS A 53 -2.87 -19.66 -64.22
N ASP A 54 -3.20 -19.39 -62.95
CA ASP A 54 -4.48 -19.75 -62.30
C ASP A 54 -4.87 -21.23 -62.46
N GLY A 55 -3.86 -22.12 -62.46
CA GLY A 55 -4.06 -23.57 -62.59
C GLY A 55 -4.12 -24.09 -64.03
N TYR A 56 -3.94 -23.24 -65.03
CA TYR A 56 -3.99 -23.59 -66.45
C TYR A 56 -2.66 -23.32 -67.15
N PHE A 57 -2.34 -24.19 -68.10
CA PHE A 57 -1.33 -23.95 -69.12
C PHE A 57 -1.99 -23.23 -70.29
N TYR A 58 -1.63 -21.98 -70.54
CA TYR A 58 -2.06 -21.20 -71.70
C TYR A 58 -0.99 -21.25 -72.78
N TYR A 59 -1.42 -21.37 -74.04
CA TYR A 59 -0.53 -21.24 -75.19
C TYR A 59 -1.31 -20.84 -76.44
N ALA A 60 -0.64 -20.14 -77.35
CA ALA A 60 -1.21 -19.75 -78.63
C ALA A 60 -0.51 -20.44 -79.80
N THR A 61 -1.24 -20.59 -80.90
CA THR A 61 -0.72 -21.04 -82.20
C THR A 61 -1.10 -20.02 -83.27
N LYS A 62 -0.28 -19.91 -84.30
CA LYS A 62 -0.48 -19.00 -85.44
C LYS A 62 -0.24 -19.78 -86.73
N GLY A 63 -1.25 -19.94 -87.57
CA GLY A 63 -1.14 -20.61 -88.86
C GLY A 63 -1.63 -19.72 -90.01
N ARG A 64 -1.05 -19.85 -91.21
CA ARG A 64 -1.56 -19.13 -92.39
C ARG A 64 -2.93 -19.66 -92.77
N ALA A 65 -3.91 -18.77 -92.88
CA ALA A 65 -5.27 -19.09 -93.29
C ALA A 65 -5.31 -19.52 -94.76
N ALA A 66 -6.21 -20.45 -95.10
CA ALA A 66 -6.46 -20.80 -96.49
C ALA A 66 -7.20 -19.67 -97.22
N THR A 67 -6.73 -19.31 -98.41
CA THR A 67 -7.27 -18.20 -99.22
C THR A 67 -8.55 -18.57 -99.98
N VAL A 68 -8.82 -19.87 -100.14
CA VAL A 68 -9.98 -20.44 -100.84
C VAL A 68 -10.69 -21.45 -99.94
N ASN A 69 -12.02 -21.45 -99.94
CA ASN A 69 -12.87 -22.27 -99.05
C ASN A 69 -13.64 -23.39 -99.78
N ARG A 70 -13.26 -23.72 -101.03
CA ARG A 70 -13.81 -24.82 -101.83
C ARG A 70 -12.70 -25.44 -102.68
N ASN A 71 -12.78 -26.76 -102.91
CA ASN A 71 -11.79 -27.54 -103.64
C ASN A 71 -10.33 -27.32 -103.14
N THR A 72 -10.17 -27.28 -101.82
CA THR A 72 -8.88 -27.00 -101.15
C THR A 72 -8.55 -28.10 -100.15
N THR A 73 -7.28 -28.21 -99.79
CA THR A 73 -6.84 -28.97 -98.62
C THR A 73 -6.38 -27.98 -97.56
N ASN A 74 -7.08 -27.95 -96.44
CA ASN A 74 -6.73 -27.15 -95.28
C ASN A 74 -6.09 -28.03 -94.21
N TRP A 75 -5.64 -27.42 -93.12
CA TRP A 75 -5.21 -28.12 -91.92
C TRP A 75 -6.17 -27.80 -90.78
N GLY A 76 -6.24 -28.69 -89.79
CA GLY A 76 -6.98 -28.43 -88.56
C GLY A 76 -6.37 -29.15 -87.38
N THR A 77 -6.52 -28.57 -86.19
CA THR A 77 -6.16 -29.20 -84.92
C THR A 77 -7.36 -29.94 -84.37
N ILE A 78 -7.21 -31.24 -84.11
CA ILE A 78 -8.27 -32.08 -83.53
C ILE A 78 -7.97 -32.51 -82.09
N GLY A 79 -6.80 -32.13 -81.56
CA GLY A 79 -6.44 -32.34 -80.16
C GLY A 79 -4.96 -32.04 -79.93
N TYR A 80 -4.45 -32.51 -78.80
CA TYR A 80 -3.09 -32.25 -78.36
C TYR A 80 -2.45 -33.50 -77.77
N ARG A 81 -1.16 -33.67 -78.04
CA ARG A 81 -0.29 -34.63 -77.38
C ARG A 81 0.62 -33.86 -76.43
N MET A 82 0.63 -34.26 -75.16
CA MET A 82 1.60 -33.78 -74.19
C MET A 82 2.58 -34.90 -73.86
N LYS A 83 3.84 -34.71 -74.23
CA LYS A 83 4.93 -35.58 -73.79
C LYS A 83 5.40 -35.11 -72.42
N VAL A 84 5.29 -35.99 -71.43
CA VAL A 84 5.78 -35.78 -70.06
C VAL A 84 7.09 -36.54 -69.90
N THR A 85 8.18 -35.81 -69.71
CA THR A 85 9.49 -36.37 -69.42
C THR A 85 9.82 -36.16 -67.95
N THR A 86 10.03 -37.24 -67.23
CA THR A 86 10.48 -37.25 -65.83
C THR A 86 11.94 -37.71 -65.73
N SER A 87 12.44 -37.92 -64.52
CA SER A 87 13.81 -38.37 -64.28
C SER A 87 14.15 -39.71 -64.94
N SER A 88 13.19 -40.64 -65.05
CA SER A 88 13.47 -42.00 -65.54
C SER A 88 12.81 -42.32 -66.88
N GLN A 89 11.80 -41.56 -67.32
CA GLN A 89 10.99 -41.95 -68.47
C GLN A 89 10.33 -40.79 -69.21
N SER A 90 9.78 -41.09 -70.38
CA SER A 90 8.90 -40.21 -71.14
C SER A 90 7.61 -40.94 -71.47
N THR A 91 6.47 -40.29 -71.25
CA THR A 91 5.15 -40.82 -71.63
C THR A 91 4.35 -39.77 -72.39
N ASN A 92 3.50 -40.20 -73.31
CA ASN A 92 2.59 -39.30 -74.02
C ASN A 92 1.20 -39.44 -73.43
N ILE A 93 0.57 -38.31 -73.12
CA ILE A 93 -0.86 -38.23 -72.81
C ILE A 93 -1.55 -37.40 -73.91
N TYR A 94 -2.80 -37.75 -74.20
CA TYR A 94 -3.57 -37.14 -75.27
C TYR A 94 -4.81 -36.44 -74.71
N PHE A 95 -5.19 -35.35 -75.37
CA PHE A 95 -6.38 -34.56 -75.06
C PHE A 95 -7.10 -34.23 -76.37
N ASN A 96 -8.36 -34.64 -76.50
CA ASN A 96 -9.22 -34.28 -77.62
C ASN A 96 -9.59 -32.79 -77.57
N LEU A 97 -9.72 -32.12 -78.72
CA LEU A 97 -10.21 -30.74 -78.77
C LEU A 97 -11.75 -30.73 -78.73
N SER A 98 -12.32 -30.78 -77.52
CA SER A 98 -13.78 -30.84 -77.30
C SER A 98 -14.34 -29.81 -76.32
N GLY A 99 -13.50 -28.89 -75.82
CA GLY A 99 -13.88 -27.86 -74.83
C GLY A 99 -13.84 -28.33 -73.37
N TYR A 100 -13.90 -29.64 -73.10
CA TYR A 100 -13.86 -30.18 -71.73
C TYR A 100 -12.44 -30.48 -71.21
N THR A 101 -11.54 -30.92 -72.08
CA THR A 101 -10.15 -31.30 -71.72
C THR A 101 -9.14 -30.23 -72.13
N VAL A 102 -9.22 -29.79 -73.39
CA VAL A 102 -8.58 -28.57 -73.88
C VAL A 102 -9.66 -27.60 -74.34
N GLU A 103 -9.57 -26.37 -73.84
CA GLU A 103 -10.49 -25.30 -74.18
C GLU A 103 -9.79 -24.32 -75.11
N ARG A 104 -10.44 -24.01 -76.24
CA ARG A 104 -10.06 -22.87 -77.08
C ARG A 104 -10.71 -21.62 -76.49
N VAL A 105 -9.89 -20.77 -75.90
CA VAL A 105 -10.30 -19.55 -75.20
C VAL A 105 -10.62 -18.43 -76.19
N ALA A 106 -9.86 -18.35 -77.29
CA ALA A 106 -10.08 -17.37 -78.35
C ALA A 106 -9.59 -17.90 -79.70
N GLU A 107 -10.29 -17.56 -80.78
CA GLU A 107 -9.82 -17.69 -82.16
C GLU A 107 -9.91 -16.32 -82.84
N VAL A 108 -8.82 -15.87 -83.46
CA VAL A 108 -8.78 -14.57 -84.13
C VAL A 108 -8.15 -14.72 -85.52
N SER A 109 -8.89 -14.32 -86.55
CA SER A 109 -8.35 -14.16 -87.90
C SER A 109 -7.85 -12.73 -88.11
N SER A 110 -6.57 -12.56 -88.40
CA SER A 110 -5.97 -11.24 -88.65
C SER A 110 -4.83 -11.33 -89.66
N SER A 111 -4.84 -10.42 -90.66
CA SER A 111 -3.78 -10.28 -91.67
C SER A 111 -3.43 -11.58 -92.41
N GLY A 112 -4.42 -12.43 -92.71
CA GLY A 112 -4.22 -13.71 -93.39
C GLY A 112 -3.73 -14.86 -92.50
N TYR A 113 -3.73 -14.69 -91.17
CA TYR A 113 -3.38 -15.71 -90.20
C TYR A 113 -4.52 -16.00 -89.24
N ILE A 114 -4.63 -17.25 -88.81
CA ILE A 114 -5.51 -17.70 -87.73
C ILE A 114 -4.66 -17.85 -86.47
N TYR A 115 -5.11 -17.24 -85.39
CA TYR A 115 -4.53 -17.33 -84.07
C TYR A 115 -5.49 -18.07 -83.14
N ASP A 116 -5.06 -19.22 -82.61
CA ASP A 116 -5.81 -19.95 -81.59
C ASP A 116 -5.12 -19.74 -80.24
N LEU A 117 -5.87 -19.35 -79.21
CA LEU A 117 -5.44 -19.39 -77.83
C LEU A 117 -6.16 -20.54 -77.12
N CYS A 118 -5.37 -21.48 -76.60
CA CYS A 118 -5.89 -22.65 -75.92
C CYS A 118 -5.39 -22.70 -74.48
N ARG A 119 -6.14 -23.38 -73.62
CA ARG A 119 -5.73 -23.69 -72.25
C ARG A 119 -6.03 -25.12 -71.86
N ILE A 120 -5.15 -25.68 -71.01
CA ILE A 120 -5.32 -27.02 -70.41
C ILE A 120 -5.16 -26.89 -68.89
N ASN A 121 -6.11 -27.41 -68.13
CA ASN A 121 -6.04 -27.40 -66.66
C ASN A 121 -4.95 -28.39 -66.17
N LEU A 122 -4.06 -27.94 -65.28
CA LEU A 122 -3.02 -28.78 -64.70
C LEU A 122 -3.58 -29.98 -63.93
N SER A 123 -4.74 -29.84 -63.27
CA SER A 123 -5.38 -30.96 -62.60
C SER A 123 -5.77 -32.06 -63.58
N TYR A 124 -6.27 -31.71 -64.77
CA TYR A 124 -6.55 -32.69 -65.82
C TYR A 124 -5.28 -33.34 -66.36
N VAL A 125 -4.20 -32.56 -66.55
CA VAL A 125 -2.89 -33.11 -66.94
C VAL A 125 -2.41 -34.15 -65.92
N LYS A 126 -2.49 -33.84 -64.62
CA LYS A 126 -2.14 -34.74 -63.53
C LYS A 126 -3.00 -36.00 -63.52
N SER A 127 -4.32 -35.86 -63.61
CA SER A 127 -5.25 -36.99 -63.64
C SER A 127 -5.01 -37.90 -64.84
N LYS A 128 -4.80 -37.33 -66.03
CA LYS A 128 -4.54 -38.11 -67.24
C LYS A 128 -3.20 -38.83 -67.17
N LEU A 129 -2.15 -38.15 -66.69
CA LEU A 129 -0.85 -38.76 -66.45
C LEU A 129 -0.93 -39.92 -65.45
N ALA A 130 -1.68 -39.76 -64.35
CA ALA A 130 -1.88 -40.81 -63.36
C ALA A 130 -2.58 -42.05 -63.95
N GLN A 131 -3.57 -41.84 -64.83
CA GLN A 131 -4.27 -42.91 -65.54
C GLN A 131 -3.37 -43.62 -66.56
N THR A 132 -2.56 -42.87 -67.31
CA THR A 132 -1.74 -43.42 -68.39
C THR A 132 -0.45 -44.07 -67.89
N ASN A 133 0.21 -43.48 -66.89
CA ASN A 133 1.47 -43.99 -66.35
C ASN A 133 1.66 -43.48 -64.91
N SER A 134 1.28 -44.31 -63.94
CA SER A 134 1.34 -43.98 -62.51
C SER A 134 2.77 -43.72 -62.00
N THR A 135 3.78 -44.40 -62.56
CA THR A 135 5.19 -44.14 -62.25
C THR A 135 5.59 -42.74 -62.69
N ALA A 136 5.19 -42.32 -63.90
CA ALA A 136 5.52 -40.99 -64.43
C ALA A 136 4.79 -39.92 -63.63
N TYR A 137 3.55 -40.18 -63.25
CA TYR A 137 2.81 -39.29 -62.35
C TYR A 137 3.52 -39.09 -61.01
N ASN A 138 3.90 -40.17 -60.33
CA ASN A 138 4.57 -40.10 -59.03
C ASN A 138 5.92 -39.34 -59.12
N GLU A 139 6.71 -39.60 -60.17
CA GLU A 139 7.93 -38.83 -60.40
C GLU A 139 7.64 -37.35 -60.73
N PHE A 140 6.64 -37.09 -61.56
CA PHE A 140 6.26 -35.74 -61.99
C PHE A 140 5.82 -34.86 -60.82
N ILE A 141 5.02 -35.40 -59.88
CA ILE A 141 4.54 -34.62 -58.73
C ILE A 141 5.62 -34.41 -57.66
N ILE A 142 6.59 -35.32 -57.52
CA ILE A 142 7.65 -35.23 -56.50
C ILE A 142 8.88 -34.48 -57.03
N ASN A 143 9.40 -34.92 -58.18
CA ASN A 143 10.67 -34.47 -58.74
C ASN A 143 10.48 -33.42 -59.85
N GLY A 144 9.25 -33.26 -60.33
CA GLY A 144 8.95 -32.47 -61.52
C GLY A 144 9.17 -33.22 -62.82
N GLY A 145 9.03 -32.46 -63.90
CA GLY A 145 9.26 -32.95 -65.24
C GLY A 145 9.21 -31.83 -66.26
N TYR A 146 9.59 -32.19 -67.47
CA TYR A 146 9.50 -31.35 -68.65
C TYR A 146 8.30 -31.78 -69.47
N LEU A 147 7.41 -30.83 -69.76
CA LEU A 147 6.23 -31.05 -70.59
C LEU A 147 6.51 -30.47 -71.97
N VAL A 148 6.22 -31.23 -73.01
CA VAL A 148 6.19 -30.76 -74.41
C VAL A 148 4.78 -30.92 -74.94
N VAL A 149 4.17 -29.85 -75.42
CA VAL A 149 2.82 -29.82 -75.98
C VAL A 149 2.90 -29.67 -77.49
N ASP A 150 2.37 -30.67 -78.17
CA ASP A 150 2.25 -30.76 -79.61
C ASP A 150 0.78 -30.79 -80.01
N SER A 151 0.42 -30.07 -81.07
CA SER A 151 -0.90 -30.20 -81.66
C SER A 151 -1.01 -31.53 -82.40
N CYS A 152 -2.15 -32.19 -82.31
CA CYS A 152 -2.52 -33.30 -83.17
C CYS A 152 -3.31 -32.72 -84.34
N MET A 153 -2.69 -32.69 -85.52
CA MET A 153 -3.23 -32.04 -86.70
C MET A 153 -3.68 -33.04 -87.76
N VAL A 154 -4.65 -32.64 -88.57
CA VAL A 154 -5.15 -33.39 -89.73
C VAL A 154 -5.18 -32.49 -90.94
N THR A 155 -5.19 -33.08 -92.13
CA THR A 155 -5.61 -32.36 -93.33
C THR A 155 -7.14 -32.42 -93.43
N ILE A 156 -7.75 -31.33 -93.86
CA ILE A 156 -9.20 -31.19 -94.04
C ILE A 156 -9.41 -30.93 -95.53
N ARG A 157 -9.88 -31.95 -96.24
CA ARG A 157 -10.25 -31.80 -97.65
C ARG A 157 -11.62 -31.14 -97.73
N ILE A 158 -11.71 -30.05 -98.48
CA ILE A 158 -12.96 -29.35 -98.73
C ILE A 158 -13.35 -29.58 -100.19
N ASP A 159 -14.48 -30.24 -100.41
CA ASP A 159 -14.97 -30.53 -101.76
C ASP A 159 -15.57 -29.28 -102.45
N ASN A 160 -16.12 -29.47 -103.66
CA ASN A 160 -16.75 -28.39 -104.43
C ASN A 160 -18.03 -27.82 -103.78
N TYR A 161 -18.62 -28.55 -102.83
CA TYR A 161 -19.85 -28.20 -102.12
C TYR A 161 -19.57 -27.59 -100.74
N GLY A 162 -18.30 -27.55 -100.31
CA GLY A 162 -17.90 -27.07 -99.00
C GLY A 162 -17.97 -28.14 -97.91
N ASN A 163 -18.16 -29.42 -98.25
CA ASN A 163 -18.14 -30.49 -97.24
C ASN A 163 -16.71 -30.77 -96.80
N HIS A 164 -16.52 -30.97 -95.50
CA HIS A 164 -15.21 -31.19 -94.88
C HIS A 164 -14.99 -32.69 -94.64
N THR A 165 -13.85 -33.22 -95.10
CA THR A 165 -13.40 -34.58 -94.77
C THR A 165 -12.05 -34.51 -94.08
N ASN A 166 -11.99 -34.95 -92.82
CA ASN A 166 -10.74 -35.01 -92.07
C ASN A 166 -9.92 -36.24 -92.49
N SER A 167 -8.59 -36.08 -92.58
CA SER A 167 -7.70 -37.19 -92.88
C SER A 167 -7.63 -38.24 -91.77
N GLY A 168 -8.00 -37.88 -90.55
CA GLY A 168 -8.00 -38.79 -89.41
C GLY A 168 -8.79 -38.26 -88.22
N SER A 169 -8.80 -39.09 -87.17
CA SER A 169 -9.56 -38.90 -85.96
C SER A 169 -8.72 -39.27 -84.73
N MET A 170 -9.01 -38.61 -83.61
CA MET A 170 -8.41 -38.89 -82.31
C MET A 170 -9.43 -38.72 -81.19
N ASP A 171 -9.15 -39.34 -80.05
CA ASP A 171 -9.85 -39.16 -78.78
C ASP A 171 -8.83 -38.84 -77.66
N ASP A 172 -9.27 -38.90 -76.40
CA ASP A 172 -8.39 -38.67 -75.25
C ASP A 172 -7.40 -39.84 -75.00
N TYR A 173 -7.45 -40.93 -75.76
CA TYR A 173 -6.49 -42.04 -75.68
C TYR A 173 -5.48 -42.01 -76.82
N GLY A 174 -5.75 -41.22 -77.86
CA GLY A 174 -4.83 -40.92 -78.94
C GLY A 174 -5.51 -41.06 -80.29
N HIS A 175 -4.69 -41.30 -81.31
CA HIS A 175 -5.16 -41.52 -82.67
C HIS A 175 -5.80 -42.91 -82.82
N PHE A 176 -6.99 -42.98 -83.43
CA PHE A 176 -7.71 -44.26 -83.63
C PHE A 176 -8.15 -44.51 -85.09
N GLY A 177 -7.97 -43.57 -86.02
CA GLY A 177 -8.32 -43.78 -87.43
C GLY A 177 -7.80 -42.71 -88.39
N GLY A 178 -7.37 -43.11 -89.60
CA GLY A 178 -6.85 -42.22 -90.64
C GLY A 178 -5.39 -41.75 -90.43
N SER A 179 -5.05 -40.54 -90.83
CA SER A 179 -3.73 -39.91 -90.64
C SER A 179 -3.83 -38.69 -89.73
N VAL A 180 -3.09 -38.73 -88.60
CA VAL A 180 -2.96 -37.64 -87.61
C VAL A 180 -1.48 -37.32 -87.42
N TYR A 181 -1.12 -36.05 -87.58
CA TYR A 181 0.25 -35.55 -87.57
C TYR A 181 0.56 -34.87 -86.23
N THR A 182 1.64 -35.27 -85.59
CA THR A 182 2.02 -34.82 -84.22
C THR A 182 3.38 -34.13 -84.19
N ASN A 183 3.90 -33.76 -85.35
CA ASN A 183 5.09 -32.96 -85.53
C ASN A 183 4.94 -32.08 -86.78
N TYR A 184 5.81 -31.08 -86.87
CA TYR A 184 5.84 -30.14 -87.99
C TYR A 184 6.05 -30.84 -89.33
N ASP A 185 7.10 -31.67 -89.46
CA ASP A 185 7.46 -32.30 -90.73
C ASP A 185 6.32 -33.17 -91.29
N GLY A 186 5.59 -33.85 -90.41
CA GLY A 186 4.45 -34.67 -90.79
C GLY A 186 3.35 -33.85 -91.46
N ILE A 187 2.86 -32.80 -90.79
CA ILE A 187 1.78 -31.97 -91.37
C ILE A 187 2.29 -31.13 -92.54
N ALA A 188 3.51 -30.59 -92.47
CA ALA A 188 4.10 -29.76 -93.52
C ALA A 188 4.24 -30.50 -94.86
N ASN A 189 4.47 -31.81 -94.83
CA ASN A 189 4.57 -32.66 -96.02
C ASN A 189 3.24 -33.31 -96.44
N ALA A 190 2.17 -33.15 -95.65
CA ALA A 190 0.87 -33.79 -95.91
C ALA A 190 0.09 -33.15 -97.08
N ALA A 191 0.37 -31.89 -97.42
CA ALA A 191 -0.21 -31.18 -98.56
C ALA A 191 0.71 -30.01 -98.99
N PRO A 192 0.57 -29.47 -100.21
CA PRO A 192 1.35 -28.31 -100.66
C PRO A 192 0.83 -27.01 -100.02
N TRP A 193 1.36 -26.64 -98.85
CA TRP A 193 0.97 -25.41 -98.14
C TRP A 193 1.62 -24.16 -98.74
N GLU A 194 0.91 -23.03 -98.77
CA GLU A 194 1.49 -21.75 -99.23
C GLU A 194 2.59 -21.20 -98.30
N ASN A 195 2.54 -21.57 -97.01
CA ASN A 195 3.57 -21.23 -96.03
C ASN A 195 3.63 -22.30 -94.93
N PRO A 196 4.24 -23.47 -95.19
CA PRO A 196 4.31 -24.55 -94.22
C PRO A 196 4.96 -24.10 -92.91
N SER A 197 5.99 -23.24 -92.98
CA SER A 197 6.72 -22.75 -91.79
C SER A 197 5.84 -22.03 -90.77
N SER A 198 4.69 -21.46 -91.19
CA SER A 198 3.72 -20.88 -90.26
C SER A 198 3.21 -21.91 -89.24
N LEU A 199 3.20 -23.19 -89.57
CA LEU A 199 2.71 -24.26 -88.69
C LEU A 199 3.70 -24.66 -87.58
N HIS A 200 4.93 -24.13 -87.55
CA HIS A 200 5.90 -24.44 -86.48
C HIS A 200 5.33 -24.15 -85.09
N SER A 201 4.56 -23.07 -84.97
CA SER A 201 3.96 -22.64 -83.71
C SER A 201 3.00 -23.68 -83.12
N TYR A 202 2.56 -24.70 -83.86
CA TYR A 202 1.67 -25.76 -83.39
C TYR A 202 2.38 -26.86 -82.59
N PHE A 203 3.71 -26.92 -82.63
CA PHE A 203 4.49 -28.02 -82.04
C PHE A 203 5.56 -27.52 -81.07
N ASN A 204 6.12 -28.44 -80.29
CA ASN A 204 7.30 -28.26 -79.45
C ASN A 204 7.21 -27.11 -78.42
N LYS A 205 6.02 -26.89 -77.83
CA LYS A 205 5.84 -25.90 -76.77
C LYS A 205 6.24 -26.52 -75.45
N THR A 206 7.07 -25.84 -74.66
CA THR A 206 7.68 -26.51 -73.50
C THR A 206 7.49 -25.79 -72.20
N ILE A 207 7.32 -26.54 -71.11
CA ILE A 207 7.32 -26.00 -69.74
C ILE A 207 7.97 -26.98 -68.75
N ASN A 208 8.80 -26.45 -67.86
CA ASN A 208 9.39 -27.18 -66.75
C ASN A 208 8.54 -26.99 -65.49
N TYR A 209 7.97 -28.10 -65.01
CA TYR A 209 7.05 -28.10 -63.87
C TYR A 209 7.68 -27.52 -62.59
N VAL A 210 8.94 -27.83 -62.30
CA VAL A 210 9.57 -27.42 -61.04
C VAL A 210 10.13 -26.02 -61.09
N THR A 211 10.65 -25.56 -62.24
CA THR A 211 11.26 -24.22 -62.30
C THR A 211 10.29 -23.13 -62.69
N GLN A 212 9.23 -23.44 -63.45
CA GLN A 212 8.31 -22.43 -63.98
C GLN A 212 6.97 -22.36 -63.23
N LEU A 213 6.64 -23.33 -62.36
CA LEU A 213 5.43 -23.28 -61.51
C LEU A 213 5.78 -23.06 -60.02
N LYS A 214 7.00 -22.61 -59.73
CA LYS A 214 7.42 -22.24 -58.38
C LYS A 214 7.04 -20.81 -58.05
N SER A 215 6.55 -20.63 -56.84
CA SER A 215 6.34 -19.31 -56.26
C SER A 215 6.97 -19.22 -54.87
N ARG A 216 7.61 -18.08 -54.58
CA ARG A 216 8.22 -17.83 -53.28
C ARG A 216 7.14 -17.66 -52.23
N GLN A 217 7.20 -18.48 -51.18
CA GLN A 217 6.33 -18.40 -50.02
C GLN A 217 7.14 -17.90 -48.83
N ILE A 218 6.63 -16.87 -48.17
CA ILE A 218 7.25 -16.32 -46.96
C ILE A 218 6.21 -16.29 -45.85
N VAL A 219 6.51 -16.91 -44.71
CA VAL A 219 5.71 -16.80 -43.50
C VAL A 219 6.56 -16.17 -42.42
N TYR A 220 6.12 -15.01 -41.95
CA TYR A 220 6.71 -14.31 -40.82
C TYR A 220 5.93 -14.60 -39.55
N VAL A 221 6.65 -14.92 -38.48
CA VAL A 221 6.08 -15.14 -37.15
C VAL A 221 6.71 -14.18 -36.15
N ARG A 222 5.88 -13.64 -35.25
CA ARG A 222 6.33 -12.89 -34.07
C ARG A 222 5.67 -13.43 -32.82
N TYR A 223 6.29 -13.19 -31.67
CA TYR A 223 5.84 -13.67 -30.37
C TYR A 223 5.50 -12.50 -29.45
N GLN A 224 4.44 -12.66 -28.66
CA GLN A 224 4.03 -11.68 -27.67
C GLN A 224 4.92 -11.75 -26.42
N GLU A 225 5.41 -10.61 -25.97
CA GLU A 225 6.28 -10.46 -24.81
C GLU A 225 5.48 -10.35 -23.50
N ALA A 226 6.17 -10.25 -22.36
CA ALA A 226 5.54 -10.35 -21.04
C ALA A 226 4.77 -9.07 -20.67
N ASN A 227 5.20 -7.95 -21.23
CA ASN A 227 4.51 -6.66 -21.19
C ASN A 227 3.25 -6.62 -22.09
N GLY A 228 3.04 -7.62 -22.95
CA GLY A 228 1.92 -7.68 -23.88
C GLY A 228 2.22 -7.14 -25.28
N ASP A 229 3.38 -6.52 -25.47
CA ASP A 229 3.84 -6.06 -26.78
C ASP A 229 4.27 -7.24 -27.65
N TYR A 230 4.52 -6.99 -28.92
CA TYR A 230 5.05 -8.00 -29.83
C TYR A 230 6.47 -7.67 -30.24
N GLY A 231 7.34 -8.68 -30.21
CA GLY A 231 8.67 -8.60 -30.79
C GLY A 231 8.64 -8.52 -32.33
N GLY A 232 9.83 -8.50 -32.93
CA GLY A 232 10.00 -8.47 -34.38
C GLY A 232 9.53 -9.73 -35.09
N TYR A 233 9.16 -9.57 -36.37
CA TYR A 233 8.82 -10.67 -37.25
C TYR A 233 10.08 -11.41 -37.72
N ASN A 234 10.06 -12.74 -37.64
CA ASN A 234 11.10 -13.62 -38.14
C ASN A 234 10.53 -14.58 -39.18
N ALA A 235 11.25 -14.80 -40.28
CA ALA A 235 10.81 -15.71 -41.33
C ALA A 235 10.95 -17.17 -40.85
N VAL A 236 9.83 -17.88 -40.73
CA VAL A 236 9.80 -19.33 -40.42
C VAL A 236 9.64 -20.17 -41.69
N ILE A 237 9.15 -19.57 -42.76
CA ILE A 237 9.16 -20.12 -44.11
C ILE A 237 9.70 -19.02 -45.02
N ASN A 238 10.71 -19.36 -45.83
CA ASN A 238 11.23 -18.52 -46.91
C ASN A 238 11.81 -19.44 -47.99
N LYS A 239 10.94 -20.08 -48.77
CA LYS A 239 11.35 -21.01 -49.82
C LYS A 239 10.31 -21.05 -50.94
N ASP A 240 10.73 -21.58 -52.09
CA ASP A 240 9.85 -21.75 -53.23
C ASP A 240 9.00 -23.02 -53.07
N TYR A 241 7.71 -22.89 -53.36
CA TYR A 241 6.76 -24.00 -53.40
C TYR A 241 6.20 -24.13 -54.80
N VAL A 242 5.98 -25.37 -55.24
CA VAL A 242 5.35 -25.66 -56.53
C VAL A 242 3.83 -25.42 -56.43
N TYR A 243 3.21 -24.96 -57.51
CA TYR A 243 1.76 -24.77 -57.56
C TYR A 243 0.99 -26.02 -57.10
N GLY A 244 0.11 -25.83 -56.12
CA GLY A 244 -0.69 -26.90 -55.53
C GLY A 244 -0.10 -27.52 -54.26
N GLU A 245 1.15 -27.24 -53.91
CA GLU A 245 1.73 -27.71 -52.64
C GLU A 245 1.11 -27.00 -51.43
N THR A 246 1.07 -27.71 -50.30
CA THR A 246 0.59 -27.13 -49.04
C THR A 246 1.73 -26.41 -48.31
N VAL A 247 1.57 -25.11 -48.12
CA VAL A 247 2.37 -24.32 -47.18
C VAL A 247 1.77 -24.50 -45.79
N LYS A 248 2.54 -25.01 -44.85
CA LYS A 248 2.09 -25.24 -43.47
C LYS A 248 3.16 -24.86 -42.47
N TRP A 249 2.74 -24.14 -41.43
CA TRP A 249 3.52 -23.90 -40.22
C TRP A 249 2.60 -23.99 -39.00
N SER A 250 3.09 -24.53 -37.89
CA SER A 250 2.35 -24.60 -36.64
C SER A 250 3.29 -24.51 -35.43
N LYS A 251 2.84 -23.78 -34.41
CA LYS A 251 3.37 -23.78 -33.07
C LYS A 251 2.30 -24.39 -32.14
N PRO A 252 2.55 -25.57 -31.53
CA PRO A 252 1.63 -26.11 -30.53
C PRO A 252 1.61 -25.20 -29.29
N GLU A 253 0.56 -25.33 -28.46
CA GLU A 253 0.55 -24.66 -27.16
C GLU A 253 1.69 -25.16 -26.25
N ASP A 254 2.14 -24.29 -25.37
CA ASP A 254 3.04 -24.63 -24.26
C ASP A 254 2.68 -23.79 -23.02
N ASP A 255 3.51 -23.80 -21.99
CA ASP A 255 3.26 -23.04 -20.75
C ASP A 255 3.15 -21.53 -21.01
N CYS A 256 3.83 -21.02 -22.04
CA CYS A 256 3.97 -19.61 -22.33
C CYS A 256 2.95 -19.12 -23.36
N TYR A 257 2.73 -19.87 -24.44
CA TYR A 257 2.00 -19.43 -25.63
C TYR A 257 0.78 -20.29 -25.95
N ASN A 258 -0.25 -19.65 -26.51
CA ASN A 258 -1.36 -20.37 -27.14
C ASN A 258 -0.91 -20.97 -28.47
N ALA A 259 -1.60 -22.03 -28.92
CA ALA A 259 -1.34 -22.62 -30.22
C ALA A 259 -1.60 -21.61 -31.36
N ALA A 260 -0.77 -21.65 -32.40
CA ALA A 260 -0.91 -20.85 -33.60
C ALA A 260 -0.53 -21.66 -34.83
N SER A 261 -1.25 -21.49 -35.95
CA SER A 261 -0.91 -22.20 -37.18
C SER A 261 -1.39 -21.45 -38.43
N ILE A 262 -0.80 -21.82 -39.57
CA ILE A 262 -1.23 -21.40 -40.90
C ILE A 262 -1.09 -22.59 -41.84
N SER A 263 -2.09 -22.79 -42.71
CA SER A 263 -2.08 -23.81 -43.75
C SER A 263 -2.82 -23.29 -44.98
N TYR A 264 -2.19 -23.33 -46.15
CA TYR A 264 -2.82 -22.95 -47.42
C TYR A 264 -2.11 -23.59 -48.62
N THR A 265 -2.78 -23.62 -49.76
CA THR A 265 -2.22 -24.10 -51.03
C THR A 265 -1.45 -22.99 -51.74
N ALA A 266 -0.21 -23.26 -52.15
CA ALA A 266 0.60 -22.34 -52.96
C ALA A 266 0.00 -22.19 -54.37
N LYS A 267 -0.28 -20.95 -54.77
CA LYS A 267 -0.81 -20.60 -56.11
C LYS A 267 0.04 -19.55 -56.79
N ASP A 268 0.31 -18.46 -56.07
CA ASP A 268 1.20 -17.37 -56.47
C ASP A 268 2.12 -17.01 -55.30
N ALA A 269 3.09 -16.13 -55.55
CA ALA A 269 3.99 -15.63 -54.50
C ALA A 269 3.17 -14.96 -53.38
N LYS A 270 3.43 -15.34 -52.12
CA LYS A 270 2.64 -14.86 -50.99
C LYS A 270 3.51 -14.68 -49.76
N THR A 271 3.31 -13.54 -49.10
CA THR A 271 3.84 -13.27 -47.76
C THR A 271 2.69 -13.28 -46.77
N SER A 272 2.83 -14.06 -45.69
CA SER A 272 1.84 -14.16 -44.61
C SER A 272 2.48 -13.83 -43.27
N TYR A 273 1.69 -13.29 -42.34
CA TYR A 273 2.13 -12.89 -41.01
C TYR A 273 1.29 -13.58 -39.94
N ILE A 274 1.95 -14.15 -38.94
CA ILE A 274 1.31 -14.82 -37.80
C ILE A 274 1.84 -14.21 -36.51
N SER A 275 0.94 -13.91 -35.59
CA SER A 275 1.26 -13.43 -34.24
C SER A 275 0.90 -14.51 -33.24
N VAL A 276 1.89 -15.01 -32.50
CA VAL A 276 1.68 -16.00 -31.45
C VAL A 276 1.36 -15.27 -30.14
N THR A 277 0.15 -15.46 -29.62
CA THR A 277 -0.32 -14.82 -28.39
C THR A 277 0.18 -15.56 -27.16
N ARG A 278 0.54 -14.82 -26.11
CA ARG A 278 0.98 -15.34 -24.83
C ARG A 278 -0.23 -15.66 -23.93
N LYS A 279 -0.13 -16.72 -23.11
CA LYS A 279 -1.17 -17.07 -22.13
C LYS A 279 -1.32 -15.95 -21.09
N LYS A 280 -2.54 -15.77 -20.59
CA LYS A 280 -2.87 -14.81 -19.54
C LYS A 280 -3.40 -15.54 -18.31
N TYR A 281 -3.03 -15.04 -17.15
CA TYR A 281 -3.48 -15.52 -15.85
C TYR A 281 -3.97 -14.35 -15.00
N ASN A 282 -4.84 -14.66 -14.04
CA ASN A 282 -5.41 -13.65 -13.15
C ASN A 282 -4.67 -13.63 -11.80
N VAL A 283 -4.34 -12.44 -11.32
CA VAL A 283 -3.86 -12.17 -9.97
C VAL A 283 -5.02 -11.55 -9.19
N SER A 284 -5.68 -12.37 -8.37
CA SER A 284 -6.80 -11.98 -7.52
C SER A 284 -6.28 -11.62 -6.13
N ILE A 285 -6.48 -10.38 -5.72
CA ILE A 285 -6.04 -9.89 -4.39
C ILE A 285 -7.24 -9.44 -3.55
N ILE A 286 -7.21 -9.74 -2.26
CA ILE A 286 -8.31 -9.45 -1.32
C ILE A 286 -7.76 -8.72 -0.09
N ALA A 287 -8.46 -7.67 0.35
CA ALA A 287 -8.21 -7.01 1.62
C ALA A 287 -8.72 -7.90 2.78
N GLY A 288 -7.81 -8.34 3.65
CA GLY A 288 -8.15 -9.03 4.89
C GLY A 288 -8.45 -8.06 6.04
N THR A 289 -8.49 -8.61 7.26
CA THR A 289 -8.69 -7.82 8.48
C THR A 289 -7.60 -6.75 8.60
N GLY A 290 -7.99 -5.53 8.98
CA GLY A 290 -7.05 -4.41 9.16
C GLY A 290 -6.52 -3.77 7.86
N ILE A 291 -6.99 -4.21 6.69
CA ILE A 291 -6.57 -3.66 5.39
C ILE A 291 -7.67 -2.77 4.84
N ASP A 292 -7.30 -1.57 4.43
CA ASP A 292 -8.20 -0.58 3.83
C ASP A 292 -8.39 -0.84 2.34
N SER A 293 -7.29 -1.00 1.61
CA SER A 293 -7.30 -1.31 0.18
C SER A 293 -6.09 -2.13 -0.25
N VAL A 294 -6.21 -2.80 -1.39
CA VAL A 294 -5.14 -3.61 -2.02
C VAL A 294 -4.94 -3.17 -3.47
N LEU A 295 -3.71 -3.28 -3.98
CA LEU A 295 -3.29 -2.83 -5.30
C LEU A 295 -2.44 -3.89 -5.99
N GLY A 296 -2.43 -3.89 -7.33
CA GLY A 296 -1.60 -4.80 -8.14
C GLY A 296 -2.25 -6.11 -8.58
N GLY A 297 -3.59 -6.21 -8.47
CA GLY A 297 -4.36 -7.33 -9.03
C GLY A 297 -4.69 -7.09 -10.50
N GLY A 298 -5.13 -8.15 -11.20
CA GLY A 298 -5.58 -8.07 -12.59
C GLY A 298 -5.06 -9.19 -13.47
N SER A 299 -5.20 -9.01 -14.80
CA SER A 299 -4.74 -10.00 -15.78
C SER A 299 -3.32 -9.70 -16.23
N TYR A 300 -2.45 -10.70 -16.10
CA TYR A 300 -1.03 -10.64 -16.47
C TYR A 300 -0.70 -11.73 -17.48
N TYR A 301 0.23 -11.45 -18.38
CA TYR A 301 0.77 -12.47 -19.28
C TYR A 301 1.71 -13.43 -18.53
N TYR A 302 1.81 -14.66 -19.00
CA TYR A 302 2.78 -15.62 -18.48
C TYR A 302 4.21 -15.05 -18.48
N GLY A 303 4.90 -15.17 -17.36
CA GLY A 303 6.26 -14.66 -17.15
C GLY A 303 6.34 -13.16 -16.86
N ALA A 304 5.23 -12.42 -16.82
CA ALA A 304 5.22 -11.03 -16.40
C ALA A 304 5.43 -10.89 -14.89
N SER A 305 6.03 -9.78 -14.47
CA SER A 305 6.15 -9.42 -13.06
C SER A 305 4.90 -8.68 -12.60
N ALA A 306 4.32 -9.13 -11.49
CA ALA A 306 3.24 -8.44 -10.79
C ALA A 306 3.76 -7.92 -9.44
N THR A 307 3.51 -6.66 -9.14
CA THR A 307 3.83 -6.04 -7.85
C THR A 307 2.51 -5.73 -7.13
N VAL A 308 2.31 -6.33 -5.97
CA VAL A 308 1.16 -6.09 -5.10
C VAL A 308 1.56 -5.20 -3.92
N ASP A 309 0.62 -4.40 -3.45
CA ASP A 309 0.77 -3.53 -2.27
C ASP A 309 -0.57 -3.38 -1.53
N ALA A 310 -0.53 -2.91 -0.29
CA ALA A 310 -1.70 -2.74 0.56
C ALA A 310 -1.62 -1.46 1.40
N ASN A 311 -2.79 -0.86 1.63
CA ASN A 311 -2.98 0.22 2.59
C ASN A 311 -3.57 -0.36 3.85
N VAL A 312 -2.88 -0.19 4.98
CA VAL A 312 -3.29 -0.69 6.30
C VAL A 312 -4.18 0.37 6.96
N LYS A 313 -5.27 -0.06 7.60
CA LYS A 313 -6.17 0.82 8.36
C LYS A 313 -5.42 1.44 9.55
N THR A 314 -5.82 2.64 9.95
CA THR A 314 -5.37 3.26 11.21
C THR A 314 -5.62 2.31 12.38
N GLY A 315 -4.64 2.17 13.29
CA GLY A 315 -4.74 1.29 14.45
C GLY A 315 -4.50 -0.19 14.15
N TYR A 316 -4.01 -0.53 12.96
CA TYR A 316 -3.55 -1.86 12.60
C TYR A 316 -2.08 -1.84 12.16
N THR A 317 -1.41 -2.98 12.30
CA THR A 317 -0.02 -3.21 11.85
C THR A 317 0.00 -4.29 10.78
N TRP A 318 0.71 -4.04 9.68
CA TRP A 318 0.91 -5.01 8.61
C TRP A 318 1.51 -6.33 9.13
N THR A 319 0.99 -7.46 8.67
CA THR A 319 1.58 -8.77 8.97
C THR A 319 2.13 -9.44 7.72
N SER A 320 1.27 -9.83 6.77
CA SER A 320 1.70 -10.58 5.59
C SER A 320 0.68 -10.62 4.44
N TRP A 321 1.18 -10.95 3.26
CA TRP A 321 0.39 -11.59 2.21
C TRP A 321 0.33 -13.10 2.45
N SER A 322 -0.85 -13.70 2.24
CA SER A 322 -1.05 -15.16 2.28
C SER A 322 -1.88 -15.67 1.10
N GLY A 323 -1.76 -16.95 0.74
CA GLY A 323 -2.49 -17.57 -0.37
C GLY A 323 -1.58 -18.44 -1.24
N THR A 324 -1.55 -18.18 -2.55
CA THR A 324 -0.63 -18.85 -3.48
C THR A 324 0.83 -18.65 -3.10
N TYR A 325 1.16 -17.45 -2.63
CA TYR A 325 2.48 -17.10 -2.09
C TYR A 325 2.32 -16.47 -0.69
N ASN A 326 3.36 -16.57 0.12
CA ASN A 326 3.42 -15.94 1.44
C ASN A 326 4.59 -14.94 1.48
N SER A 327 4.34 -13.74 1.99
CA SER A 327 5.37 -12.70 2.07
C SER A 327 5.07 -11.73 3.21
N ASN A 328 6.08 -11.42 4.02
CA ASN A 328 5.99 -10.40 5.07
C ASN A 328 6.26 -8.99 4.52
N ASN A 329 6.73 -8.86 3.28
CA ASN A 329 6.91 -7.56 2.64
C ASN A 329 5.55 -7.04 2.16
N LYS A 330 5.13 -5.87 2.65
CA LYS A 330 3.87 -5.23 2.24
C LYS A 330 3.81 -4.96 0.74
N LYS A 331 4.89 -4.41 0.19
CA LYS A 331 5.09 -4.31 -1.25
C LYS A 331 5.88 -5.53 -1.72
N TYR A 332 5.25 -6.38 -2.53
CA TYR A 332 5.78 -7.69 -2.90
C TYR A 332 5.69 -7.89 -4.41
N THR A 333 6.76 -8.38 -5.05
CA THR A 333 6.82 -8.64 -6.50
C THR A 333 7.12 -10.10 -6.78
N PHE A 334 6.40 -10.68 -7.73
CA PHE A 334 6.59 -12.07 -8.16
C PHE A 334 6.33 -12.23 -9.67
N THR A 335 6.76 -13.37 -10.22
CA THR A 335 6.53 -13.71 -11.64
C THR A 335 5.26 -14.54 -11.78
N VAL A 336 4.38 -14.15 -12.71
CA VAL A 336 3.10 -14.84 -12.94
C VAL A 336 3.30 -16.04 -13.85
N THR A 337 3.20 -17.25 -13.33
CA THR A 337 3.24 -18.51 -14.09
C THR A 337 1.92 -19.27 -14.14
N GLY A 338 0.91 -18.77 -13.42
CA GLY A 338 -0.42 -19.35 -13.27
C GLY A 338 -1.38 -18.36 -12.61
N ASN A 339 -2.61 -18.79 -12.33
CA ASN A 339 -3.54 -17.98 -11.54
C ASN A 339 -3.03 -17.85 -10.10
N VAL A 340 -3.08 -16.63 -9.56
CA VAL A 340 -2.57 -16.31 -8.22
C VAL A 340 -3.70 -15.71 -7.39
N GLY A 341 -3.87 -16.23 -6.17
CA GLY A 341 -4.78 -15.66 -5.16
C GLY A 341 -3.98 -15.22 -3.94
N LEU A 342 -4.06 -13.94 -3.57
CA LEU A 342 -3.42 -13.41 -2.37
C LEU A 342 -4.40 -12.64 -1.48
N LYS A 343 -4.19 -12.71 -0.17
CA LYS A 343 -4.90 -11.95 0.84
C LYS A 343 -3.91 -11.14 1.65
N ALA A 344 -4.13 -9.82 1.73
CA ALA A 344 -3.38 -8.93 2.61
C ALA A 344 -3.89 -9.07 4.04
N ASN A 345 -2.98 -9.13 5.02
CA ASN A 345 -3.34 -9.27 6.43
C ASN A 345 -2.64 -8.21 7.28
N ALA A 346 -3.37 -7.73 8.27
CA ALA A 346 -2.88 -6.87 9.33
C ALA A 346 -3.53 -7.27 10.66
N GLU A 347 -2.90 -6.91 11.76
CA GLU A 347 -3.38 -7.18 13.11
C GLU A 347 -3.72 -5.88 13.84
N ALA A 348 -4.77 -5.90 14.65
CA ALA A 348 -5.17 -4.75 15.46
C ALA A 348 -4.06 -4.44 16.47
N ASN A 349 -3.69 -3.18 16.56
CA ASN A 349 -2.66 -2.71 17.48
C ASN A 349 -3.10 -2.97 18.92
N THR A 350 -2.17 -3.40 19.76
CA THR A 350 -2.41 -3.65 21.18
C THR A 350 -1.87 -2.47 21.98
N TYR A 351 -2.60 -2.02 22.99
CA TYR A 351 -2.17 -0.99 23.93
C TYR A 351 -2.57 -1.39 25.35
N TYR A 352 -1.99 -0.71 26.34
CA TYR A 352 -2.10 -1.09 27.75
C TYR A 352 -2.58 0.07 28.60
N ILE A 353 -3.33 -0.23 29.65
CA ILE A 353 -3.68 0.71 30.72
C ILE A 353 -3.18 0.14 32.04
N VAL A 354 -2.23 0.84 32.65
CA VAL A 354 -1.65 0.50 33.95
C VAL A 354 -2.27 1.42 35.00
N PHE A 355 -2.82 0.82 36.05
CA PHE A 355 -3.48 1.55 37.13
C PHE A 355 -2.52 1.79 38.30
N HIS A 356 -2.54 3.00 38.84
CA HIS A 356 -1.71 3.45 39.95
C HIS A 356 -2.60 3.97 41.09
N SER A 357 -2.26 3.59 42.32
CA SER A 357 -3.05 3.93 43.52
C SER A 357 -2.99 5.40 43.92
N ASN A 358 -1.98 6.14 43.46
CA ASN A 358 -1.81 7.59 43.64
C ASN A 358 -2.02 8.08 45.09
N GLY A 359 -1.22 7.58 46.02
CA GLY A 359 -1.32 7.87 47.46
C GLY A 359 -2.00 6.77 48.27
N GLY A 360 -2.84 5.95 47.63
CA GLY A 360 -3.32 4.69 48.20
C GLY A 360 -2.29 3.56 48.12
N SER A 361 -2.71 2.32 48.43
CA SER A 361 -1.86 1.12 48.33
C SER A 361 -2.57 -0.07 47.67
N GLY A 362 -1.79 -1.08 47.26
CA GLY A 362 -2.28 -2.25 46.53
C GLY A 362 -1.84 -2.28 45.07
N ALA A 363 -2.34 -3.26 44.32
CA ALA A 363 -2.05 -3.43 42.89
C ALA A 363 -3.34 -3.76 42.14
N MET A 364 -3.40 -3.38 40.88
CA MET A 364 -4.47 -3.74 39.95
C MET A 364 -3.86 -4.30 38.68
N GLU A 365 -4.55 -5.24 38.04
CA GLU A 365 -4.09 -5.84 36.80
C GLU A 365 -4.07 -4.82 35.65
N THR A 366 -3.05 -4.89 34.80
CA THR A 366 -2.97 -4.12 33.58
C THR A 366 -4.07 -4.54 32.61
N LEU A 367 -4.87 -3.58 32.16
CA LEU A 367 -5.87 -3.85 31.12
C LEU A 367 -5.17 -3.84 29.75
N THR A 368 -5.20 -4.99 29.06
CA THR A 368 -4.67 -5.13 27.69
C THR A 368 -5.80 -4.95 26.68
N CYS A 369 -5.68 -3.91 25.85
CA CYS A 369 -6.70 -3.54 24.89
C CYS A 369 -6.22 -3.72 23.45
N LYS A 370 -7.11 -4.13 22.56
CA LYS A 370 -6.88 -4.11 21.10
C LYS A 370 -7.67 -2.99 20.45
N TYR A 371 -7.10 -2.39 19.41
CA TYR A 371 -7.80 -1.40 18.58
C TYR A 371 -9.08 -2.00 17.96
N ASP A 372 -10.08 -1.16 17.76
CA ASP A 372 -11.45 -1.46 17.33
C ASP A 372 -12.30 -2.36 18.23
N MET A 373 -11.77 -2.75 19.39
CA MET A 373 -12.50 -3.46 20.43
C MET A 373 -12.91 -2.51 21.57
N THR A 374 -14.09 -2.72 22.13
CA THR A 374 -14.59 -2.00 23.32
C THR A 374 -14.17 -2.76 24.58
N TYR A 375 -13.73 -2.04 25.60
CA TYR A 375 -13.39 -2.57 26.92
C TYR A 375 -14.07 -1.75 28.02
N THR A 376 -14.27 -2.35 29.19
CA THR A 376 -14.83 -1.68 30.36
C THR A 376 -13.72 -1.47 31.38
N LEU A 377 -13.56 -0.24 31.88
CA LEU A 377 -12.61 0.05 32.95
C LEU A 377 -12.99 -0.72 34.23
N PRO A 378 -12.02 -1.27 34.98
CA PRO A 378 -12.30 -1.99 36.21
C PRO A 378 -12.86 -1.06 37.29
N ALA A 379 -13.55 -1.66 38.25
CA ALA A 379 -13.85 -0.99 39.50
C ALA A 379 -12.57 -0.70 40.28
N MET A 380 -12.53 0.41 41.01
CA MET A 380 -11.37 0.73 41.86
C MET A 380 -11.25 -0.31 42.98
N SER A 381 -10.07 -0.92 43.12
CA SER A 381 -9.81 -1.94 44.15
C SER A 381 -8.55 -1.67 44.98
N PHE A 382 -7.99 -0.47 44.89
CA PHE A 382 -6.91 -0.03 45.77
C PHE A 382 -7.43 0.19 47.20
N VAL A 383 -6.54 0.05 48.17
CA VAL A 383 -6.79 0.55 49.52
C VAL A 383 -6.63 2.08 49.48
N PRO A 384 -7.65 2.87 49.86
CA PRO A 384 -7.57 4.32 49.86
C PRO A 384 -6.42 4.85 50.74
N PRO A 385 -5.96 6.09 50.51
CA PRO A 385 -5.07 6.79 51.42
C PRO A 385 -5.60 6.82 52.87
N VAL A 386 -4.69 6.97 53.84
CA VAL A 386 -5.03 6.97 55.28
C VAL A 386 -5.83 8.21 55.68
N HIS A 387 -5.51 9.38 55.11
CA HIS A 387 -6.26 10.61 55.36
C HIS A 387 -7.67 10.48 54.78
N PRO A 388 -8.75 10.91 55.47
CA PRO A 388 -10.11 10.76 54.96
C PRO A 388 -10.25 11.31 53.54
N ASN A 389 -10.91 10.55 52.66
CA ASN A 389 -11.03 10.89 51.24
C ASN A 389 -12.22 10.20 50.57
N THR A 390 -12.58 10.69 49.39
CA THR A 390 -13.53 10.06 48.47
C THR A 390 -12.85 9.79 47.12
N TYR A 391 -13.09 8.61 46.55
CA TYR A 391 -12.61 8.27 45.21
C TYR A 391 -13.46 8.98 44.13
N LEU A 392 -12.79 9.65 43.18
CA LEU A 392 -13.46 10.39 42.09
C LEU A 392 -13.48 9.65 40.75
N GLY A 393 -12.49 8.78 40.50
CA GLY A 393 -12.30 8.14 39.20
C GLY A 393 -10.83 8.04 38.82
N TRP A 394 -10.56 7.87 37.53
CA TRP A 394 -9.22 7.78 36.97
C TRP A 394 -8.86 9.03 36.17
N ASP A 395 -7.59 9.42 36.22
CA ASP A 395 -7.01 10.40 35.29
C ASP A 395 -5.62 9.96 34.81
N THR A 396 -5.17 10.51 33.68
CA THR A 396 -3.82 10.28 33.17
C THR A 396 -2.77 11.20 33.78
N ASP A 397 -3.18 12.30 34.40
CA ASP A 397 -2.33 13.16 35.22
C ASP A 397 -2.47 12.79 36.70
N PRO A 398 -1.38 12.36 37.38
CA PRO A 398 -1.45 12.03 38.82
C PRO A 398 -1.80 13.23 39.71
N ASN A 399 -1.66 14.47 39.22
CA ASN A 399 -1.94 15.68 39.98
C ASN A 399 -3.33 16.26 39.69
N ALA A 400 -4.17 15.57 38.91
CA ALA A 400 -5.52 16.04 38.63
C ALA A 400 -6.36 16.08 39.92
N PHE A 401 -7.16 17.14 40.08
CA PHE A 401 -8.14 17.28 41.17
C PHE A 401 -9.55 16.81 40.77
N SER A 402 -9.71 16.32 39.54
CA SER A 402 -10.95 15.74 39.03
C SER A 402 -10.62 14.59 38.09
N ALA A 403 -11.48 13.57 38.03
CA ALA A 403 -11.27 12.43 37.15
C ALA A 403 -11.85 12.66 35.74
N SER A 404 -11.07 12.35 34.71
CA SER A 404 -11.53 12.34 33.30
C SER A 404 -12.22 11.02 32.91
N PHE A 405 -12.01 9.95 33.66
CA PHE A 405 -12.57 8.63 33.39
C PHE A 405 -13.22 8.04 34.63
N MET A 406 -14.39 7.44 34.47
CA MET A 406 -15.10 6.80 35.56
C MET A 406 -14.78 5.31 35.62
N GLU A 407 -14.87 4.71 36.80
CA GLU A 407 -14.88 3.25 36.88
C GLU A 407 -16.07 2.66 36.11
N ARG A 408 -15.92 1.46 35.55
CA ARG A 408 -16.94 0.78 34.73
C ARG A 408 -17.35 1.51 33.45
N GLN A 409 -16.67 2.60 33.09
CA GLN A 409 -16.86 3.27 31.81
C GLN A 409 -16.39 2.37 30.65
N GLU A 410 -17.14 2.36 29.56
CA GLU A 410 -16.69 1.76 28.29
C GLU A 410 -15.70 2.69 27.58
N ILE A 411 -14.59 2.12 27.14
CA ILE A 411 -13.53 2.79 26.38
C ILE A 411 -13.27 2.05 25.07
N LYS A 412 -12.87 2.81 24.05
CA LYS A 412 -12.51 2.29 22.74
C LYS A 412 -11.50 3.22 22.07
N ASN A 413 -10.52 2.64 21.37
CA ASN A 413 -9.58 3.36 20.50
C ASN A 413 -8.85 4.55 21.15
N LEU A 414 -8.40 4.41 22.41
CA LEU A 414 -7.67 5.49 23.11
C LEU A 414 -6.37 5.90 22.39
N THR A 415 -5.74 4.99 21.66
CA THR A 415 -4.58 5.26 20.82
C THR A 415 -4.54 4.29 19.64
N SER A 416 -3.98 4.72 18.52
CA SER A 416 -3.68 3.87 17.36
C SER A 416 -2.24 3.34 17.38
N ILE A 417 -1.44 3.67 18.38
CA ILE A 417 -0.01 3.32 18.46
C ILE A 417 0.12 1.92 19.09
N ASN A 418 0.77 0.99 18.38
CA ASN A 418 1.02 -0.36 18.90
C ASN A 418 2.03 -0.32 20.05
N GLY A 419 1.69 -0.98 21.15
CA GLY A 419 2.50 -1.07 22.36
C GLY A 419 2.43 0.13 23.28
N TYR A 420 1.57 1.12 23.01
CA TYR A 420 1.45 2.31 23.88
C TYR A 420 0.86 1.96 25.24
N THR A 421 1.36 2.61 26.30
CA THR A 421 0.90 2.41 27.68
C THR A 421 0.35 3.71 28.24
N PHE A 422 -0.92 3.71 28.63
CA PHE A 422 -1.53 4.75 29.45
C PHE A 422 -1.30 4.43 30.93
N ASN A 423 -0.98 5.44 31.73
CA ASN A 423 -0.96 5.35 33.18
C ASN A 423 -2.21 6.03 33.72
N PHE A 424 -3.08 5.28 34.37
CA PHE A 424 -4.30 5.79 34.99
C PHE A 424 -4.08 5.85 36.49
N TYR A 425 -4.21 7.03 37.07
CA TYR A 425 -4.03 7.31 38.49
C TYR A 425 -5.40 7.44 39.14
N ALA A 426 -5.60 6.76 40.27
CA ALA A 426 -6.78 6.97 41.08
C ALA A 426 -6.79 8.42 41.58
N ILE A 427 -7.87 9.14 41.36
CA ILE A 427 -8.02 10.52 41.85
C ILE A 427 -8.84 10.47 43.13
N TRP A 428 -8.23 10.99 44.20
CA TRP A 428 -8.80 11.05 45.53
C TRP A 428 -9.06 12.51 45.88
N ASP A 429 -10.25 12.74 46.41
CA ASP A 429 -10.68 14.00 46.99
C ASP A 429 -10.45 13.92 48.50
N TYR A 430 -9.46 14.65 49.01
CA TYR A 430 -9.01 14.54 50.39
C TYR A 430 -9.82 15.48 51.29
N ALA A 431 -10.14 15.04 52.50
CA ALA A 431 -10.80 15.92 53.46
C ALA A 431 -9.93 17.14 53.80
N PRO A 432 -10.53 18.30 54.09
CA PRO A 432 -9.77 19.50 54.40
C PRO A 432 -8.90 19.32 55.64
N ASP A 433 -7.73 19.95 55.63
CA ASP A 433 -6.90 20.09 56.81
C ASP A 433 -7.57 21.05 57.81
N LEU A 434 -7.44 20.75 59.10
CA LEU A 434 -8.05 21.53 60.18
C LEU A 434 -7.03 21.88 61.27
N THR A 435 -6.75 23.17 61.41
CA THR A 435 -5.85 23.70 62.44
C THR A 435 -6.61 24.50 63.48
N ALA A 436 -6.53 24.03 64.72
CA ALA A 436 -7.02 24.70 65.93
C ALA A 436 -6.06 24.43 67.11
N TYR A 437 -6.12 25.29 68.12
CA TYR A 437 -5.28 25.25 69.33
C TYR A 437 -6.14 25.39 70.58
N ASP A 438 -5.60 24.95 71.72
CA ASP A 438 -6.22 25.14 73.03
C ASP A 438 -6.46 26.63 73.31
N ARG A 439 -7.57 26.92 73.99
CA ARG A 439 -8.03 28.28 74.28
C ARG A 439 -8.16 28.49 75.79
N TYR A 440 -7.99 29.73 76.22
CA TYR A 440 -8.14 30.15 77.61
C TYR A 440 -9.12 31.31 77.68
N PHE A 441 -10.10 31.19 78.58
CA PHE A 441 -11.07 32.25 78.87
C PHE A 441 -11.20 32.41 80.38
N THR A 442 -11.62 33.58 80.82
CA THR A 442 -11.91 33.85 82.22
C THR A 442 -13.25 33.24 82.65
N LEU A 443 -13.40 32.94 83.94
CA LEU A 443 -14.68 32.52 84.52
C LEU A 443 -15.80 33.54 84.25
N TYR A 444 -15.46 34.83 84.25
CA TYR A 444 -16.38 35.91 83.88
C TYR A 444 -16.86 35.78 82.42
N GLU A 445 -15.95 35.58 81.45
CA GLU A 445 -16.32 35.40 80.04
C GLU A 445 -17.17 34.15 79.81
N ALA A 446 -16.89 33.08 80.55
CA ALA A 446 -17.70 31.86 80.53
C ALA A 446 -19.12 32.12 81.02
N GLN A 447 -19.29 32.77 82.19
CA GLN A 447 -20.59 33.05 82.81
C GLN A 447 -21.42 34.11 82.09
N THR A 448 -20.76 35.10 81.46
CA THR A 448 -21.43 36.20 80.75
C THR A 448 -21.77 35.88 79.30
N GLY A 449 -21.47 34.67 78.83
CA GLY A 449 -21.84 34.21 77.49
C GLY A 449 -20.94 34.73 76.37
N VAL A 450 -19.71 35.17 76.68
CA VAL A 450 -18.72 35.65 75.69
C VAL A 450 -18.23 34.49 74.80
N ILE A 451 -18.17 33.28 75.34
CA ILE A 451 -17.72 32.08 74.63
C ILE A 451 -18.84 31.56 73.70
N THR A 452 -19.00 32.25 72.57
CA THR A 452 -19.92 31.89 71.48
C THR A 452 -19.27 30.92 70.49
N GLU A 453 -20.08 30.23 69.67
CA GLU A 453 -19.55 29.44 68.55
C GLU A 453 -18.68 30.30 67.61
N SER A 454 -19.12 31.52 67.30
CA SER A 454 -18.35 32.45 66.47
C SER A 454 -17.00 32.82 67.08
N GLU A 455 -16.92 33.00 68.40
CA GLU A 455 -15.64 33.29 69.08
C GLU A 455 -14.70 32.08 69.09
N LEU A 456 -15.24 30.87 69.23
CA LEU A 456 -14.45 29.64 69.12
C LEU A 456 -13.89 29.47 67.70
N LEU A 457 -14.71 29.71 66.67
CA LEU A 457 -14.31 29.60 65.27
C LEU A 457 -13.31 30.65 64.81
N ARG A 458 -13.22 31.80 65.49
CA ARG A 458 -12.35 32.94 65.11
C ARG A 458 -10.87 32.55 64.92
N THR A 459 -10.39 31.53 65.64
CA THR A 459 -8.98 31.09 65.61
C THR A 459 -8.76 29.81 64.82
N VAL A 460 -9.79 29.27 64.16
CA VAL A 460 -9.72 28.00 63.44
C VAL A 460 -9.41 28.25 61.97
N LYS A 461 -8.48 27.47 61.40
CA LYS A 461 -8.15 27.52 59.97
C LYS A 461 -8.46 26.17 59.35
N SER A 462 -9.16 26.18 58.21
CA SER A 462 -9.34 25.00 57.37
C SER A 462 -8.87 25.28 55.95
N ILE A 463 -8.18 24.31 55.37
CA ILE A 463 -7.61 24.41 54.02
C ILE A 463 -7.98 23.13 53.29
N ASP A 464 -8.63 23.28 52.15
CA ASP A 464 -8.89 22.20 51.21
C ASP A 464 -7.89 22.28 50.04
N ARG A 465 -7.33 21.14 49.63
CA ARG A 465 -6.26 21.12 48.62
C ARG A 465 -6.82 21.21 47.20
N GLU A 466 -8.00 20.67 46.96
CA GLU A 466 -8.55 20.41 45.63
C GLU A 466 -9.46 21.56 45.14
N ASP A 467 -10.43 21.99 45.96
CA ASP A 467 -11.51 22.89 45.55
C ASP A 467 -11.66 24.16 46.42
N GLY A 468 -10.93 24.22 47.54
CA GLY A 468 -10.81 25.39 48.41
C GLY A 468 -12.08 25.74 49.20
N THR A 469 -13.14 24.93 49.13
CA THR A 469 -14.41 25.18 49.82
C THR A 469 -14.44 24.39 51.12
N THR A 470 -14.52 25.10 52.26
CA THR A 470 -14.63 24.45 53.58
C THR A 470 -15.75 25.06 54.41
N GLN A 471 -16.50 24.21 55.09
CA GLN A 471 -17.49 24.62 56.09
C GLN A 471 -17.05 24.15 57.47
N VAL A 472 -16.59 25.09 58.30
CA VAL A 472 -16.15 24.81 59.67
C VAL A 472 -17.26 25.12 60.68
N ARG A 473 -17.50 24.23 61.64
CA ARG A 473 -18.43 24.44 62.77
C ARG A 473 -17.93 23.80 64.06
N VAL A 474 -18.56 24.13 65.18
CA VAL A 474 -18.31 23.48 66.46
C VAL A 474 -19.34 22.37 66.68
N LYS A 475 -18.89 21.11 66.60
CA LYS A 475 -19.78 19.93 66.60
C LYS A 475 -20.58 19.78 67.90
N ASN A 476 -20.00 20.17 69.03
CA ASN A 476 -20.55 19.96 70.37
C ASN A 476 -20.83 21.27 71.13
N TYR A 477 -21.08 22.38 70.43
CA TYR A 477 -21.36 23.65 71.09
C TYR A 477 -22.76 23.67 71.74
N SER A 478 -22.83 24.22 72.95
CA SER A 478 -24.07 24.66 73.59
C SER A 478 -23.77 25.92 74.39
N SER A 479 -24.65 26.91 74.35
CA SER A 479 -24.49 28.14 75.14
C SER A 479 -24.38 27.86 76.64
N SER A 480 -25.10 26.84 77.13
CA SER A 480 -25.06 26.41 78.53
C SER A 480 -23.74 25.76 78.95
N MET A 481 -22.92 25.28 78.00
CA MET A 481 -21.68 24.55 78.28
C MET A 481 -20.69 25.39 79.09
N PHE A 482 -20.61 26.68 78.79
CA PHE A 482 -19.66 27.59 79.42
C PHE A 482 -20.30 28.41 80.55
N THR A 483 -21.57 28.79 80.41
CA THR A 483 -22.26 29.58 81.45
C THR A 483 -22.51 28.79 82.73
N SER A 484 -22.42 27.45 82.70
CA SER A 484 -22.57 26.60 83.88
C SER A 484 -21.34 26.54 84.79
N PHE A 485 -20.19 27.08 84.39
CA PHE A 485 -19.00 27.08 85.23
C PHE A 485 -19.17 28.00 86.45
N THR A 486 -18.95 27.46 87.65
CA THR A 486 -18.96 28.21 88.92
C THR A 486 -17.57 28.38 89.54
N SER A 487 -16.56 27.73 88.96
CA SER A 487 -15.14 27.81 89.32
C SER A 487 -14.28 27.57 88.07
N ALA A 488 -12.95 27.69 88.20
CA ALA A 488 -12.03 27.25 87.16
C ALA A 488 -12.28 25.79 86.75
N GLY A 489 -12.04 25.47 85.48
CA GLY A 489 -12.21 24.12 84.94
C GLY A 489 -12.01 24.08 83.43
N GLU A 490 -12.44 23.00 82.77
CA GLU A 490 -12.09 22.74 81.38
C GLU A 490 -13.26 22.14 80.61
N ALA A 491 -13.40 22.51 79.34
CA ALA A 491 -14.33 21.91 78.40
C ALA A 491 -13.59 21.44 77.15
N THR A 492 -13.98 20.29 76.61
CA THR A 492 -13.47 19.79 75.33
C THR A 492 -14.34 20.28 74.19
N ILE A 493 -13.73 20.93 73.21
CA ILE A 493 -14.42 21.40 71.99
C ILE A 493 -13.94 20.59 70.79
N THR A 494 -14.88 20.07 70.01
CA THR A 494 -14.62 19.36 68.75
C THR A 494 -15.01 20.27 67.59
N TYR A 495 -14.02 20.74 66.83
CA TYR A 495 -14.25 21.36 65.54
C TYR A 495 -14.42 20.29 64.46
N ILE A 496 -15.30 20.54 63.51
CA ILE A 496 -15.45 19.74 62.30
C ILE A 496 -15.41 20.67 61.08
N THR A 497 -14.65 20.27 60.06
CA THR A 497 -14.66 20.89 58.74
C THR A 497 -15.21 19.90 57.72
N THR A 498 -15.91 20.41 56.70
CA THR A 498 -16.52 19.61 55.63
C THR A 498 -16.29 20.31 54.30
N ASP A 499 -15.86 19.56 53.28
CA ASP A 499 -15.70 20.06 51.91
C ASP A 499 -16.98 19.97 51.08
N SER A 500 -16.89 20.30 49.79
CA SER A 500 -18.01 20.25 48.83
C SER A 500 -18.50 18.82 48.51
N ARG A 501 -17.70 17.80 48.83
CA ARG A 501 -17.97 16.37 48.58
C ARG A 501 -18.35 15.60 49.83
N ASN A 502 -18.47 16.31 50.95
CA ASN A 502 -18.82 15.81 52.27
C ASN A 502 -17.73 14.99 52.97
N ASN A 503 -16.46 15.09 52.57
CA ASN A 503 -15.39 14.56 53.43
C ASN A 503 -15.21 15.47 54.63
N THR A 504 -14.85 14.88 55.78
CA THR A 504 -14.80 15.61 57.05
C THR A 504 -13.52 15.34 57.83
N THR A 505 -12.99 16.39 58.45
CA THR A 505 -11.91 16.29 59.44
C THR A 505 -12.41 16.85 60.78
N GLU A 506 -12.17 16.12 61.86
CA GLU A 506 -12.48 16.55 63.23
C GLU A 506 -11.20 16.83 64.02
N LYS A 507 -11.22 17.88 64.84
CA LYS A 507 -10.13 18.19 65.76
C LYS A 507 -10.66 18.60 67.13
N GLN A 508 -10.17 17.93 68.16
CA GLN A 508 -10.45 18.28 69.55
C GLN A 508 -9.41 19.26 70.08
N ILE A 509 -9.89 20.27 70.79
CA ILE A 509 -9.07 21.19 71.59
C ILE A 509 -9.62 21.24 73.02
N LYS A 510 -8.80 21.75 73.91
CA LYS A 510 -9.20 22.08 75.28
C LYS A 510 -9.47 23.58 75.40
N VAL A 511 -10.60 23.90 76.01
CA VAL A 511 -10.94 25.27 76.43
C VAL A 511 -10.86 25.32 77.95
N ALA A 512 -9.83 25.98 78.47
CA ALA A 512 -9.63 26.16 79.90
C ALA A 512 -10.30 27.44 80.38
N ILE A 513 -11.15 27.30 81.40
CA ILE A 513 -11.77 28.39 82.14
C ILE A 513 -10.90 28.66 83.36
N VAL A 514 -10.30 29.85 83.39
CA VAL A 514 -9.48 30.29 84.52
C VAL A 514 -10.30 31.24 85.38
N ASP A 515 -10.38 30.95 86.68
CA ASP A 515 -10.97 31.89 87.62
C ASP A 515 -10.00 33.05 87.84
N THR A 516 -10.38 34.22 87.31
CA THR A 516 -9.64 35.47 87.44
C THR A 516 -10.38 36.48 88.31
N GLU A 517 -11.44 36.08 89.00
CA GLU A 517 -11.96 36.90 90.10
C GLU A 517 -10.79 37.19 91.05
N ALA A 518 -10.82 38.35 91.71
CA ALA A 518 -9.77 38.75 92.63
C ALA A 518 -9.64 37.67 93.72
N THR A 519 -8.71 36.73 93.54
CA THR A 519 -8.44 35.67 94.50
C THR A 519 -8.13 36.37 95.82
N LYS A 520 -9.01 36.17 96.79
CA LYS A 520 -8.77 36.65 98.15
C LYS A 520 -7.65 35.86 98.84
N GLU A 521 -7.01 34.90 98.18
CA GLU A 521 -6.01 34.03 98.78
C GLU A 521 -4.76 33.95 97.89
N GLY A 522 -3.86 34.91 98.13
CA GLY A 522 -2.46 34.91 97.71
C GLY A 522 -1.64 35.64 98.78
N PRO A 523 -0.34 35.35 98.96
CA PRO A 523 0.47 35.95 100.01
C PRO A 523 0.55 37.49 99.85
N MET A 524 0.37 38.16 100.98
CA MET A 524 0.10 39.59 101.18
C MET A 524 1.20 40.56 100.70
N ASP A 525 0.81 41.69 100.11
CA ASP A 525 1.64 42.88 99.88
C ASP A 525 1.07 44.19 100.51
N PHE A 526 1.88 45.25 100.49
CA PHE A 526 2.18 46.21 101.57
C PHE A 526 1.21 47.39 101.86
N ASP A 527 0.02 47.44 101.29
CA ASP A 527 -0.92 48.57 101.45
C ASP A 527 -2.36 48.15 101.82
N GLY A 528 -2.59 46.87 102.12
CA GLY A 528 -3.92 46.36 102.45
C GLY A 528 -4.88 46.28 101.27
N VAL A 529 -4.40 46.50 100.03
CA VAL A 529 -5.16 46.32 98.78
C VAL A 529 -4.48 45.26 97.92
N LYS A 530 -5.13 44.11 97.73
CA LYS A 530 -4.57 42.94 97.03
C LYS A 530 -4.26 43.26 95.56
N LYS A 531 -2.99 43.12 95.11
CA LYS A 531 -2.60 43.26 93.70
C LYS A 531 -1.70 42.09 93.26
N TYR A 532 -2.07 41.38 92.20
CA TYR A 532 -1.13 40.46 91.52
C TYR A 532 -0.26 41.24 90.55
N VAL A 533 1.04 40.96 90.53
CA VAL A 533 1.93 41.43 89.46
C VAL A 533 1.66 40.58 88.22
N ARG A 534 1.06 41.16 87.19
CA ARG A 534 0.96 40.54 85.86
C ARG A 534 2.31 40.69 85.17
N PHE A 535 3.02 39.58 84.94
CA PHE A 535 4.21 39.60 84.10
C PHE A 535 3.81 39.81 82.64
N ILE A 536 4.27 40.89 82.04
CA ILE A 536 4.10 41.16 80.61
C ILE A 536 5.46 40.90 79.95
N SER A 537 5.51 39.84 79.14
CA SER A 537 6.74 39.46 78.45
C SER A 537 7.14 40.51 77.43
N THR A 538 8.39 40.95 77.48
CA THR A 538 8.97 41.85 76.47
C THR A 538 8.94 41.25 75.06
N LYS A 539 8.96 39.92 74.94
CA LYS A 539 8.90 39.20 73.66
C LYS A 539 7.55 39.36 72.94
N TYR A 540 6.45 39.33 73.67
CA TYR A 540 5.10 39.31 73.08
C TYR A 540 4.38 40.65 73.16
N TYR A 541 4.91 41.63 73.91
CA TYR A 541 4.26 42.93 74.15
C TYR A 541 3.88 43.71 72.87
N LEU A 542 4.69 43.62 71.81
CA LEU A 542 4.45 44.31 70.54
C LEU A 542 3.76 43.46 69.47
N GLU A 543 3.56 42.17 69.71
CA GLU A 543 2.88 41.28 68.78
C GLU A 543 1.39 41.61 68.70
N ASP A 544 0.74 41.20 67.61
CA ASP A 544 -0.71 41.22 67.56
C ASP A 544 -1.31 40.17 68.52
N TYR A 545 -2.61 40.28 68.77
CA TYR A 545 -3.29 39.37 69.69
C TYR A 545 -3.24 37.91 69.21
N GLU A 546 -3.27 37.69 67.88
CA GLU A 546 -3.22 36.35 67.29
C GLU A 546 -1.87 35.65 67.54
N ASN A 547 -0.81 36.42 67.71
CA ASN A 547 0.55 35.96 68.01
C ASN A 547 0.93 36.10 69.50
N GLY A 548 -0.07 36.23 70.39
CA GLY A 548 0.11 36.23 71.86
C GLY A 548 0.35 37.61 72.48
N GLY A 549 0.16 38.68 71.73
CA GLY A 549 0.22 40.05 72.22
C GLY A 549 -1.00 40.47 73.04
N LEU A 550 -0.95 41.69 73.61
CA LEU A 550 -2.04 42.21 74.44
C LEU A 550 -3.29 42.48 73.58
N GLU A 551 -4.47 42.05 74.04
CA GLU A 551 -5.75 42.39 73.40
C GLU A 551 -5.95 43.90 73.23
N ALA A 552 -6.68 44.30 72.19
CA ALA A 552 -6.98 45.70 71.91
C ALA A 552 -7.72 46.40 73.08
N THR A 553 -8.53 45.66 73.83
CA THR A 553 -9.30 46.14 74.99
C THR A 553 -8.48 46.18 76.29
N SER A 554 -7.29 45.56 76.35
CA SER A 554 -6.45 45.54 77.54
C SER A 554 -6.05 46.95 77.96
N LYS A 555 -6.30 47.32 79.23
CA LYS A 555 -5.89 48.63 79.76
C LYS A 555 -4.37 48.88 79.64
N TRP A 556 -3.55 47.83 79.72
CA TRP A 556 -2.10 47.92 79.51
C TRP A 556 -1.72 48.29 78.06
N ARG A 557 -2.63 48.15 77.10
CA ARG A 557 -2.48 48.54 75.69
C ARG A 557 -3.26 49.81 75.34
N SER A 558 -4.48 49.97 75.87
CA SER A 558 -5.43 51.02 75.48
C SER A 558 -5.36 52.28 76.34
N ASP A 559 -5.02 52.17 77.63
CA ASP A 559 -4.88 53.34 78.52
C ASP A 559 -3.50 53.97 78.39
N SER A 560 -3.47 55.28 78.16
CA SER A 560 -2.26 56.04 77.87
C SER A 560 -1.23 55.98 79.02
N ASN A 561 -1.69 56.01 80.27
CA ASN A 561 -0.83 56.04 81.45
C ASN A 561 -0.21 54.66 81.71
N TYR A 562 -1.02 53.61 81.62
CA TYR A 562 -0.53 52.23 81.77
C TYR A 562 0.43 51.86 80.63
N LYS A 563 0.10 52.21 79.38
CA LYS A 563 0.96 52.00 78.22
C LYS A 563 2.30 52.72 78.35
N SER A 564 2.29 53.98 78.80
CA SER A 564 3.52 54.76 79.00
C SER A 564 4.38 54.16 80.11
N THR A 565 3.77 53.80 81.26
CA THR A 565 4.44 53.15 82.39
C THR A 565 5.10 51.83 81.98
N LEU A 566 4.34 50.99 81.27
CA LEU A 566 4.82 49.70 80.79
C LEU A 566 5.93 49.85 79.76
N SER A 567 5.78 50.78 78.81
CA SER A 567 6.82 51.07 77.82
C SER A 567 8.11 51.58 78.48
N ALA A 568 8.02 52.43 79.50
CA ALA A 568 9.18 52.91 80.25
C ALA A 568 9.86 51.77 81.02
N ALA A 569 9.10 50.87 81.64
CA ALA A 569 9.62 49.71 82.35
C ALA A 569 10.35 48.72 81.41
N ILE A 570 9.76 48.43 80.25
CA ILE A 570 10.35 47.53 79.23
C ILE A 570 11.63 48.13 78.62
N ASN A 571 11.65 49.45 78.45
CA ASN A 571 12.79 50.16 77.86
C ASN A 571 13.84 50.59 78.89
N ASN A 572 13.73 50.20 80.16
CA ASN A 572 14.76 50.49 81.14
C ASN A 572 15.99 49.60 80.91
N VAL A 573 16.89 50.08 80.05
CA VAL A 573 18.09 49.35 79.63
C VAL A 573 19.32 49.82 80.40
N LYS A 574 20.23 48.89 80.71
CA LYS A 574 21.52 49.18 81.30
C LYS A 574 22.51 49.57 80.19
N GLY A 575 23.01 50.80 80.25
CA GLY A 575 24.00 51.30 79.29
C GLY A 575 25.35 50.59 79.41
N LYS A 576 26.22 50.74 78.40
CA LYS A 576 27.59 50.15 78.38
C LYS A 576 28.48 50.62 79.54
N ASN A 577 28.15 51.75 80.15
CA ASN A 577 28.76 52.34 81.34
C ASN A 577 28.29 51.71 82.66
N GLY A 578 27.33 50.77 82.63
CA GLY A 578 26.82 50.10 83.81
C GLY A 578 25.66 50.81 84.51
N ASP A 579 25.24 51.98 84.02
CA ASP A 579 24.13 52.75 84.57
C ASP A 579 22.81 52.37 83.88
N TRP A 580 21.72 52.34 84.64
CA TRP A 580 20.38 52.16 84.07
C TRP A 580 19.85 53.48 83.52
N SER A 581 19.15 53.44 82.39
CA SER A 581 18.58 54.62 81.73
C SER A 581 17.64 55.45 82.63
N HIS A 582 17.02 54.82 83.63
CA HIS A 582 16.28 55.49 84.69
C HIS A 582 16.63 54.86 86.06
N VAL A 583 17.45 55.56 86.86
CA VAL A 583 17.77 55.21 88.25
C VAL A 583 17.13 56.25 89.18
N VAL A 584 16.28 55.80 90.11
CA VAL A 584 15.70 56.67 91.14
C VAL A 584 16.59 56.75 92.38
N GLN A 585 17.23 55.64 92.77
CA GLN A 585 18.19 55.59 93.88
C GLN A 585 19.12 54.38 93.75
N THR A 586 20.38 54.51 94.19
CA THR A 586 21.37 53.42 94.23
C THR A 586 21.75 53.10 95.67
N TRP A 587 21.71 51.81 96.01
CA TRP A 587 22.13 51.27 97.31
C TRP A 587 23.25 50.26 97.07
N GLU A 588 24.31 50.33 97.86
CA GLU A 588 25.43 49.39 97.80
C GLU A 588 25.58 48.76 99.17
N PHE A 589 25.40 47.45 99.24
CA PHE A 589 25.51 46.67 100.47
C PHE A 589 26.72 45.75 100.32
N ASN A 590 27.66 45.84 101.26
CA ASN A 590 28.67 44.79 101.43
C ASN A 590 28.07 43.57 102.15
N GLU A 591 28.86 42.51 102.33
CA GLU A 591 28.38 41.25 102.94
C GLU A 591 27.87 41.45 104.38
N ASP A 592 28.49 42.34 105.14
CA ASP A 592 28.06 42.70 106.49
C ASP A 592 26.78 43.54 106.48
N ASP A 593 26.64 44.48 105.54
CA ASP A 593 25.42 45.29 105.38
C ASP A 593 24.22 44.41 104.98
N ILE A 594 24.45 43.38 104.17
CA ILE A 594 23.41 42.39 103.83
C ILE A 594 22.98 41.61 105.08
N SER A 595 23.94 41.21 105.92
CA SER A 595 23.65 40.50 107.17
C SER A 595 22.88 41.38 108.16
N LEU A 596 23.32 42.63 108.34
CA LEU A 596 22.65 43.63 109.18
C LEU A 596 21.28 44.00 108.63
N GLY A 597 21.14 44.14 107.31
CA GLY A 597 19.87 44.41 106.64
C GLY A 597 18.88 43.27 106.87
N LYS A 598 19.34 42.02 106.73
CA LYS A 598 18.53 40.83 107.05
C LYS A 598 18.13 40.78 108.52
N GLN A 599 19.03 41.10 109.45
CA GLN A 599 18.72 41.14 110.88
C GLN A 599 17.73 42.27 111.21
N TYR A 600 17.93 43.46 110.67
CA TYR A 600 17.03 44.60 110.83
C TYR A 600 15.63 44.25 110.34
N VAL A 601 15.53 43.70 109.12
CA VAL A 601 14.26 43.26 108.53
C VAL A 601 13.62 42.13 109.34
N THR A 602 14.40 41.20 109.88
CA THR A 602 13.87 40.11 110.73
C THR A 602 13.28 40.68 112.03
N LYS A 603 13.98 41.62 112.66
CA LYS A 603 13.58 42.24 113.93
C LYS A 603 12.38 43.17 113.75
N ASN A 604 12.49 44.12 112.83
CA ASN A 604 11.57 45.26 112.65
C ASN A 604 10.56 45.06 111.50
N GLY A 605 10.67 43.95 110.76
CA GLY A 605 9.87 43.70 109.57
C GLY A 605 10.43 44.41 108.34
N MET A 606 9.98 44.01 107.15
CA MET A 606 10.28 44.76 105.92
C MET A 606 9.45 46.05 105.90
N GLY A 607 10.04 47.17 105.47
CA GLY A 607 9.36 48.47 105.47
C GLY A 607 8.86 48.86 106.86
N ASN A 608 7.61 49.32 106.97
CA ASN A 608 6.96 49.70 108.23
C ASN A 608 6.13 48.56 108.87
N SER A 609 6.39 47.30 108.50
CA SER A 609 5.47 46.19 108.82
C SER A 609 5.35 45.84 110.31
N LYS A 610 6.31 46.20 111.18
CA LYS A 610 6.18 46.04 112.65
C LYS A 610 6.22 47.36 113.43
N GLY A 611 6.31 48.50 112.75
CA GLY A 611 6.34 49.83 113.38
C GLY A 611 6.25 50.95 112.34
N GLY A 612 5.61 52.07 112.71
CA GLY A 612 5.26 53.14 111.76
C GLY A 612 6.44 53.83 111.06
N ASN A 613 7.65 53.70 111.60
CA ASN A 613 8.86 54.39 111.11
C ASN A 613 10.03 53.44 110.79
N GLU A 614 9.80 52.13 110.69
CA GLU A 614 10.88 51.13 110.51
C GLU A 614 11.53 51.17 109.12
N LEU A 615 10.79 51.55 108.07
CA LEU A 615 11.36 51.78 106.73
C LEU A 615 12.31 52.97 106.78
N GLU A 616 11.90 54.07 107.41
CA GLU A 616 12.76 55.25 107.54
C GLU A 616 13.98 54.94 108.40
N GLY A 617 13.82 54.10 109.43
CA GLY A 617 14.92 53.56 110.23
C GLY A 617 15.89 52.68 109.43
N PHE A 618 15.38 51.80 108.57
CA PHE A 618 16.20 51.00 107.65
C PHE A 618 16.97 51.91 106.69
N LEU A 619 16.29 52.86 106.06
CA LEU A 619 16.92 53.80 105.12
C LEU A 619 17.99 54.67 105.83
N ARG A 620 17.78 55.08 107.08
CA ARG A 620 18.80 55.77 107.89
C ARG A 620 19.98 54.88 108.25
N SER A 621 19.74 53.59 108.46
CA SER A 621 20.77 52.64 108.90
C SER A 621 21.67 52.18 107.75
N PHE A 622 21.20 52.26 106.50
CA PHE A 622 21.88 51.68 105.34
C PHE A 622 22.10 52.66 104.17
N SER A 623 21.87 53.96 104.35
CA SER A 623 22.17 54.98 103.33
C SER A 623 23.63 55.48 103.42
N LYS A 624 24.22 55.83 102.27
CA LYS A 624 25.67 56.02 102.06
C LYS A 624 26.37 57.19 102.78
N ASP A 625 25.68 57.96 103.64
CA ASP A 625 26.19 59.23 104.20
C ASP A 625 26.29 59.29 105.74
N ILE A 626 26.84 58.27 106.43
CA ILE A 626 27.32 58.44 107.82
C ILE A 626 28.71 57.81 108.02
N ILE A 627 29.70 58.70 108.16
CA ILE A 627 31.10 58.48 108.54
C ILE A 627 31.24 58.40 110.07
N LYS A 628 32.01 57.41 110.55
CA LYS A 628 32.74 57.29 111.84
C LYS A 628 32.04 57.78 113.12
N LYS A 629 31.78 56.82 114.02
CA LYS A 629 32.41 56.80 115.34
C LYS A 629 32.61 55.37 115.83
#